data_AF-A0A7L4RC91-F1
#
_entry.id   AF-A0A7L4RC91-F1
#
_cell.length_a   1.000
_cell.length_b   1.000
_cell.length_c   1.000
_cell.angle_alpha   90.00
_cell.angle_beta   90.00
_cell.angle_gamma   90.00
#
_symmetry.space_group_name_H-M   'P 1'
#
loop_
_entity.id
_entity.type
_entity.pdbx_description
1 polymer ?
#
loop_
_entity_poly.entity_id
_entity_poly.type
_entity_poly.pdbx_seq_one_letter_code
_entity_poly.pdbx_strand_id
1 'polypeptide(L)'
;MNISELKPGTGSVNIEAEVVSMDSEREINKYGRKLRVANATIKDDSGSITLVLWNEQIDTVKAGMRIKIENGYVNEWQSAPQLTLGKFGKLTVL
;
A
#
# COMPACT_ATOMS: atom_id res chain seq x y z
N MET A 1 10.60 -2.12 11.35
CA MET A 1 9.71 -0.95 11.53
C MET A 1 8.31 -1.50 11.65
N ASN A 2 7.50 -0.97 12.55
CA ASN A 2 6.14 -1.45 12.77
C ASN A 2 5.12 -0.48 12.17
N ILE A 3 3.95 -0.98 11.77
CA ILE A 3 2.86 -0.16 11.23
C ILE A 3 2.41 0.91 12.23
N SER A 4 2.38 0.61 13.54
CA SER A 4 1.96 1.57 14.58
C SER A 4 2.85 2.82 14.66
N GLU A 5 4.07 2.77 14.12
CA GLU A 5 5.04 3.87 14.15
C GLU A 5 4.96 4.76 12.90
N LEU A 6 4.19 4.35 11.89
CA LEU A 6 4.06 5.02 10.61
C LEU A 6 3.22 6.30 10.74
N LYS A 7 3.77 7.41 10.25
CA LYS A 7 3.11 8.72 10.24
C LYS A 7 3.21 9.35 8.85
N PRO A 8 2.31 10.26 8.47
CA PRO A 8 2.47 11.04 7.25
C PRO A 8 3.86 11.66 7.16
N GLY A 9 4.53 11.46 6.03
CA GLY A 9 5.91 11.90 5.79
C GLY A 9 6.98 10.85 6.08
N THR A 10 6.66 9.71 6.70
CA THR A 10 7.61 8.61 6.88
C THR A 10 7.97 7.98 5.54
N GLY A 11 9.24 8.11 5.13
CA GLY A 11 9.81 7.45 3.96
C GLY A 11 10.65 6.23 4.31
N SER A 12 11.14 5.54 3.27
CA SER A 12 12.01 4.35 3.41
C SER A 12 11.40 3.27 4.31
N VAL A 13 10.08 3.08 4.20
CA VAL A 13 9.34 2.10 4.99
C VAL A 13 9.63 0.70 4.46
N ASN A 14 10.16 -0.15 5.35
CA ASN A 14 10.45 -1.56 5.07
C ASN A 14 9.72 -2.41 6.11
N ILE A 15 8.63 -3.05 5.71
CA ILE A 15 7.73 -3.82 6.60
C ILE A 15 7.23 -5.09 5.92
N GLU A 16 6.86 -6.06 6.74
CA GLU A 16 6.15 -7.27 6.33
C GLU A 16 4.78 -7.27 6.98
N ALA A 17 3.74 -7.52 6.19
CA ALA A 17 2.36 -7.45 6.65
C ALA A 17 1.48 -8.46 5.91
N GLU A 18 0.37 -8.83 6.53
CA GLU A 18 -0.69 -9.63 5.92
C GLU A 18 -1.76 -8.71 5.32
N VAL A 19 -2.24 -9.05 4.13
CA VAL A 19 -3.35 -8.36 3.48
C VAL A 19 -4.66 -8.87 4.06
N VAL A 20 -5.34 -8.04 4.82
CA VAL A 20 -6.61 -8.39 5.49
C VAL A 20 -7.78 -8.30 4.52
N SER A 21 -7.83 -7.24 3.73
CA SER A 21 -8.93 -6.98 2.79
C SER A 21 -8.46 -6.11 1.64
N MET A 22 -9.20 -6.16 0.53
CA MET A 22 -8.94 -5.32 -0.64
C MET A 22 -10.26 -4.74 -1.14
N ASP A 23 -10.26 -3.43 -1.34
CA ASP A 23 -11.39 -2.68 -1.91
C ASP A 23 -11.47 -2.88 -3.42
N SER A 24 -12.62 -2.52 -3.99
CA SER A 24 -12.79 -2.51 -5.45
C SER A 24 -11.81 -1.56 -6.12
N GLU A 25 -11.22 -2.00 -7.24
CA GLU A 25 -10.39 -1.14 -8.07
C GLU A 25 -11.20 0.00 -8.68
N ARG A 26 -10.58 1.17 -8.78
CA ARG A 26 -11.12 2.36 -9.44
C ARG A 26 -10.18 2.78 -10.57
N GLU A 27 -10.76 3.19 -11.69
CA GLU A 27 -10.02 3.76 -12.81
C GLU A 27 -9.90 5.28 -12.62
N ILE A 28 -8.70 5.80 -12.79
CA ILE A 28 -8.40 7.24 -12.74
C ILE A 28 -7.70 7.65 -14.03
N ASN A 29 -8.20 8.70 -14.67
CA ASN A 29 -7.57 9.27 -15.84
C ASN A 29 -6.60 10.38 -15.39
N LYS A 30 -5.30 10.16 -15.60
CA LYS A 30 -4.26 11.12 -15.27
C LYS A 30 -3.47 11.47 -16.54
N TYR A 31 -3.59 12.71 -17.00
CA TYR A 31 -2.95 13.21 -18.22
C TYR A 31 -3.22 12.33 -19.46
N GLY A 32 -4.45 11.86 -19.63
CA GLY A 32 -4.85 10.99 -20.75
C GLY A 32 -4.47 9.52 -20.58
N ARG A 33 -3.79 9.15 -19.50
CA ARG A 33 -3.49 7.75 -19.17
C ARG A 33 -4.52 7.21 -18.18
N LYS A 34 -5.13 6.08 -18.51
CA LYS A 34 -5.95 5.30 -17.57
C LYS A 34 -5.03 4.56 -16.61
N LEU A 35 -5.18 4.84 -15.32
CA LEU A 35 -4.47 4.16 -14.24
C LEU A 35 -5.51 3.44 -13.39
N ARG A 36 -5.19 2.22 -12.95
CA ARG A 36 -5.99 1.49 -11.97
C ARG A 36 -5.40 1.73 -10.59
N VAL A 37 -6.26 1.96 -9.60
CA VAL A 37 -5.84 2.04 -8.19
C VAL A 37 -6.83 1.26 -7.33
N ALA A 38 -6.32 0.53 -6.35
CA ALA A 38 -7.12 -0.15 -5.33
C ALA A 38 -6.52 0.12 -3.95
N ASN A 39 -7.36 0.11 -2.93
CA ASN A 39 -6.92 0.19 -1.55
C ASN A 39 -6.92 -1.22 -0.95
N ALA A 40 -5.87 -1.57 -0.23
CA ALA A 40 -5.80 -2.80 0.54
C ALA A 40 -5.54 -2.46 2.00
N THR A 41 -6.21 -3.13 2.93
CA THR A 41 -5.87 -3.05 4.35
C THR A 41 -4.82 -4.08 4.65
N ILE A 42 -3.66 -3.64 5.13
CA ILE A 42 -2.58 -4.52 5.56
C ILE A 42 -2.38 -4.41 7.06
N LYS A 43 -1.97 -5.51 7.69
CA LYS A 43 -1.80 -5.61 9.14
C LYS A 43 -0.52 -6.34 9.49
N ASP A 44 0.15 -5.87 10.54
CA ASP A 44 1.21 -6.57 11.25
C ASP A 44 0.82 -6.76 12.72
N ASP A 45 1.75 -7.24 13.54
CA ASP A 45 1.51 -7.47 14.96
C ASP A 45 1.24 -6.18 15.76
N SER A 46 1.59 -5.01 15.20
CA SER A 46 1.48 -3.71 15.86
C SER A 46 0.21 -2.94 15.51
N GLY A 47 -0.34 -3.13 14.30
CA GLY A 47 -1.46 -2.35 13.80
C GLY A 47 -1.77 -2.60 12.33
N SER A 48 -2.62 -1.74 11.77
CA SER A 48 -3.07 -1.83 10.38
C SER A 48 -2.99 -0.48 9.68
N ILE A 49 -2.68 -0.49 8.38
CA ILE A 49 -2.64 0.71 7.52
C ILE A 49 -3.23 0.39 6.15
N THR A 50 -3.75 1.42 5.48
CA THR A 50 -4.19 1.32 4.09
C THR A 50 -2.99 1.38 3.15
N LEU A 51 -2.78 0.31 2.38
CA LEU A 51 -1.85 0.24 1.26
C LEU A 51 -2.56 0.64 -0.04
N VAL A 52 -1.96 1.54 -0.81
CA VAL A 52 -2.45 1.94 -2.12
C VAL A 52 -1.71 1.15 -3.20
N LEU A 53 -2.47 0.32 -3.93
CA LEU A 53 -1.99 -0.53 -5.02
C LEU A 53 -2.29 0.12 -6.37
N TRP A 54 -1.32 0.08 -7.28
CA TRP A 54 -1.41 0.68 -8.61
C TRP A 54 -1.23 -0.35 -9.72
N ASN A 55 -2.09 -0.27 -10.75
CA ASN A 55 -2.00 -1.08 -11.97
C ASN A 55 -1.76 -2.56 -11.67
N GLU A 56 -0.65 -3.14 -12.13
CA GLU A 56 -0.29 -4.55 -11.98
C GLU A 56 -0.17 -5.00 -10.51
N GLN A 57 0.08 -4.09 -9.57
CA GLN A 57 0.12 -4.41 -8.14
C GLN A 57 -1.22 -4.91 -7.60
N ILE A 58 -2.32 -4.48 -8.23
CA ILE A 58 -3.69 -4.90 -7.86
C ILE A 58 -3.88 -6.38 -8.22
N ASP A 59 -3.28 -6.82 -9.32
CA ASP A 59 -3.44 -8.18 -9.82
C ASP A 59 -2.49 -9.17 -9.11
N THR A 60 -1.41 -8.69 -8.49
CA THR A 60 -0.42 -9.53 -7.78
C THR A 60 -0.77 -9.77 -6.31
N VAL A 61 -1.62 -8.94 -5.71
CA VAL A 61 -1.93 -8.99 -4.27
C VAL A 61 -3.38 -9.42 -4.06
N LYS A 62 -3.60 -10.31 -3.07
CA LYS A 62 -4.94 -10.74 -2.66
C LYS A 62 -5.07 -10.78 -1.14
N ALA A 63 -6.31 -10.69 -0.65
CA ALA A 63 -6.60 -10.90 0.76
C ALA A 63 -6.12 -12.30 1.23
N GLY A 64 -5.56 -12.36 2.43
CA GLY A 64 -4.94 -13.54 3.03
C GLY A 64 -3.48 -13.78 2.62
N MET A 65 -2.90 -12.97 1.74
CA MET A 65 -1.49 -13.09 1.36
C MET A 65 -0.59 -12.29 2.31
N ARG A 66 0.62 -12.80 2.53
CA ARG A 66 1.67 -12.07 3.23
C ARG A 66 2.53 -11.35 2.19
N ILE A 67 2.81 -10.07 2.44
CA ILE A 67 3.59 -9.24 1.54
C ILE A 67 4.72 -8.56 2.30
N LYS A 68 5.79 -8.27 1.57
CA LYS A 68 6.90 -7.44 1.99
C LYS A 68 6.92 -6.17 1.16
N ILE A 69 6.96 -5.04 1.86
CA ILE A 69 7.09 -3.71 1.28
C ILE A 69 8.49 -3.20 1.57
N GLU A 70 9.17 -2.71 0.54
CA GLU A 70 10.48 -2.10 0.64
C GLU A 70 10.44 -0.69 0.03
N ASN A 71 11.12 0.26 0.67
CA ASN A 71 11.14 1.68 0.27
C ASN A 71 9.73 2.29 0.05
N GLY A 72 8.78 1.93 0.92
CA GLY A 72 7.46 2.56 0.95
C GLY A 72 7.50 4.00 1.45
N TYR A 73 6.44 4.74 1.18
CA TYR A 73 6.24 6.10 1.66
C TYR A 73 4.83 6.26 2.24
N VAL A 74 4.74 6.87 3.42
CA VAL A 74 3.47 7.15 4.07
C VAL A 74 3.04 8.56 3.70
N ASN A 75 1.98 8.67 2.92
CA ASN A 75 1.32 9.92 2.57
C ASN A 75 0.03 10.09 3.39
N GLU A 76 -0.53 11.30 3.37
CA GLU A 76 -1.85 11.56 3.93
C GLU A 76 -2.84 11.79 2.78
N TRP A 77 -3.99 11.14 2.85
CA TRP A 77 -5.10 11.35 1.93
C TRP A 77 -6.39 11.50 2.73
N GLN A 78 -7.11 12.61 2.55
CA GLN A 78 -8.34 12.92 3.30
C GLN A 78 -8.16 12.76 4.83
N SER A 79 -7.03 13.25 5.36
CA SER A 79 -6.67 13.16 6.78
C SER A 79 -6.44 11.73 7.32
N ALA A 80 -6.29 10.74 6.44
CA ALA A 80 -5.91 9.38 6.80
C ALA A 80 -4.51 9.03 6.25
N PRO A 81 -3.63 8.41 7.06
CA PRO A 81 -2.34 7.92 6.58
C PRO A 81 -2.54 6.74 5.63
N GLN A 82 -1.82 6.77 4.53
CA GLN A 82 -1.80 5.73 3.51
C GLN A 82 -0.35 5.38 3.16
N LEU A 83 -0.08 4.10 2.93
CA LEU A 83 1.19 3.61 2.47
C LEU A 83 1.14 3.46 0.95
N THR A 84 2.09 4.07 0.24
CA THR A 84 2.26 3.90 -1.20
C THR A 84 3.66 3.40 -1.51
N LEU A 85 3.78 2.67 -2.61
CA LEU A 85 5.06 2.30 -3.19
C LEU A 85 5.53 3.50 -4.00
N GLY A 86 6.52 4.24 -3.48
CA GLY A 86 7.10 5.38 -4.19
C GLY A 86 7.83 4.95 -5.47
N LYS A 87 8.53 5.88 -6.13
CA LYS A 87 9.29 5.58 -7.37
C LYS A 87 10.28 4.40 -7.24
N PHE A 88 10.83 4.20 -6.04
CA PHE A 88 11.80 3.14 -5.73
C PHE A 88 11.20 2.06 -4.81
N GLY A 89 9.88 2.11 -4.58
CA GLY A 89 9.18 1.15 -3.75
C GLY A 89 9.06 -0.20 -4.43
N LYS A 90 9.22 -1.27 -3.67
CA LYS A 90 9.05 -2.64 -4.15
C LYS A 90 8.04 -3.38 -3.27
N LEU A 91 7.18 -4.14 -3.92
CA LEU A 91 6.26 -5.07 -3.27
C LEU A 91 6.64 -6.49 -3.69
N THR A 92 6.77 -7.38 -2.71
CA THR A 92 7.04 -8.80 -2.93
C THR A 92 5.99 -9.61 -2.17
N VAL A 93 5.36 -10.55 -2.85
CA VAL A 93 4.46 -11.52 -2.22
C VAL A 93 5.32 -12.66 -1.67
N LEU A 94 5.05 -13.08 -0.43
CA LEU A 94 5.79 -14.14 0.27
C LEU A 94 5.10 -15.50 0.15
#